data_AF-M1N1G3-F1
#
_entry.id   AF-M1N1G3-F1
#
_cell.length_a   1.000
_cell.length_b   1.000
_cell.length_c   1.000
_cell.angle_alpha   90.00
_cell.angle_beta   90.00
_cell.angle_gamma   90.00
#
_symmetry.space_group_name_H-M   'P 1'
#
loop_
_entity.id
_entity.type
_entity.pdbx_description
1 polymer ?
#
loop_
_entity_poly.entity_id
_entity_poly.type
_entity_poly.pdbx_seq_one_letter_code
_entity_poly.pdbx_strand_id
1 'polypeptide(L)'
;MKKSILAIGAGVFVVVTILLCMNNDEKMYQKKKHFDTVNDVLSQLENNEIRKISDTGRREETDEFLECLSKRKRLTDSQMDFKNLKINNVKELNDEEKKALIEDYNKIQKKLNMPYKATKIEPVRLEAEEIFPYKDENGEISKKECDIDFVMVDEGEGMVIDYYVEGIDKNSDKKEGNMHAKG
;
A
#
# COMPACT_ATOMS: atom_id res chain seq x y z
N MET A 1 -10.03 -57.17 -17.38
CA MET A 1 -10.76 -55.88 -17.25
C MET A 1 -10.45 -55.07 -15.97
N LYS A 2 -9.56 -55.50 -15.05
CA LYS A 2 -9.25 -54.74 -13.82
C LYS A 2 -8.18 -53.63 -13.95
N LYS A 3 -7.35 -53.66 -15.00
CA LYS A 3 -6.26 -52.69 -15.22
C LYS A 3 -6.73 -51.38 -15.91
N SER A 4 -7.83 -51.44 -16.67
CA SER A 4 -8.35 -50.29 -17.42
C SER A 4 -9.14 -49.32 -16.53
N ILE A 5 -9.80 -49.81 -15.47
CA ILE A 5 -10.54 -48.98 -14.50
C ILE A 5 -9.58 -48.07 -13.71
N LEU A 6 -8.39 -48.57 -13.35
CA LEU A 6 -7.35 -47.80 -12.65
C LEU A 6 -6.78 -46.67 -13.53
N ALA A 7 -6.58 -46.92 -14.83
CA ALA A 7 -6.07 -45.91 -15.76
C ALA A 7 -7.11 -44.80 -16.01
N ILE A 8 -8.40 -45.15 -16.10
CA ILE A 8 -9.49 -44.18 -16.24
C ILE A 8 -9.63 -43.34 -14.96
N GLY A 9 -9.55 -43.98 -13.78
CA GLY A 9 -9.61 -43.27 -12.49
C GLY A 9 -8.47 -42.28 -12.29
N ALA A 10 -7.23 -42.65 -12.67
CA ALA A 10 -6.08 -41.74 -12.58
C ALA A 10 -6.20 -40.54 -13.54
N GLY A 11 -6.70 -40.76 -14.76
CA GLY A 11 -6.96 -39.68 -15.72
C GLY A 11 -8.02 -38.69 -15.23
N VAL A 12 -9.14 -39.19 -14.70
CA VAL A 12 -10.19 -38.35 -14.11
C VAL A 12 -9.66 -37.60 -12.89
N PHE A 13 -8.86 -38.23 -12.03
CA PHE A 13 -8.28 -37.57 -10.87
C PHE A 13 -7.35 -36.42 -11.28
N VAL A 14 -6.47 -36.60 -12.27
CA VAL A 14 -5.60 -35.52 -12.77
C VAL A 14 -6.42 -34.37 -13.36
N VAL A 15 -7.44 -34.66 -14.16
CA VAL A 15 -8.31 -33.63 -14.76
C VAL A 15 -9.10 -32.87 -13.70
N VAL A 16 -9.66 -33.56 -12.72
CA VAL A 16 -10.38 -32.94 -11.58
C VAL A 16 -9.41 -32.15 -10.70
N THR A 17 -8.17 -32.60 -10.50
CA THR A 17 -7.17 -31.86 -9.74
C THR A 17 -6.73 -30.60 -10.47
N ILE A 18 -6.55 -30.64 -11.80
CA ILE A 18 -6.26 -29.44 -12.62
C ILE A 18 -7.45 -28.47 -12.58
N LEU A 19 -8.68 -28.96 -12.75
CA LEU A 19 -9.90 -28.15 -12.64
C LEU A 19 -10.11 -27.56 -11.25
N LEU A 20 -9.78 -28.27 -10.17
CA LEU A 20 -9.83 -27.75 -8.80
C LEU A 20 -8.71 -26.73 -8.54
N CYS A 21 -7.52 -26.93 -9.08
CA CYS A 21 -6.44 -25.92 -9.06
C CYS A 21 -6.81 -24.66 -9.87
N MET A 22 -7.61 -24.80 -10.93
CA MET A 22 -8.15 -23.68 -11.72
C MET A 22 -9.39 -23.04 -11.07
N ASN A 23 -10.18 -23.80 -10.30
CA ASN A 23 -11.38 -23.32 -9.59
C ASN A 23 -11.08 -22.65 -8.24
N ASN A 24 -9.81 -22.45 -7.88
CA ASN A 24 -9.42 -21.49 -6.84
C ASN A 24 -9.52 -20.03 -7.33
N ASP A 25 -10.42 -19.76 -8.28
CA ASP A 25 -10.94 -18.44 -8.64
C ASP A 25 -11.81 -17.84 -7.51
N GLU A 26 -11.42 -17.99 -6.23
CA GLU A 26 -11.48 -16.82 -5.36
C GLU A 26 -10.54 -15.83 -6.02
N LYS A 27 -11.06 -15.00 -6.94
CA LYS A 27 -10.30 -14.13 -7.85
C LYS A 27 -9.13 -13.47 -7.12
N MET A 28 -8.00 -14.17 -7.10
CA MET A 28 -6.82 -13.70 -6.44
C MET A 28 -6.35 -12.60 -7.36
N TYR A 29 -6.48 -11.36 -6.90
CA TYR A 29 -6.29 -10.20 -7.75
C TYR A 29 -5.01 -10.35 -8.57
N GLN A 30 -5.14 -10.27 -9.90
CA GLN A 30 -4.02 -10.21 -10.82
C GLN A 30 -3.82 -8.74 -11.21
N LYS A 31 -2.58 -8.25 -11.08
CA LYS A 31 -2.23 -6.90 -11.52
C LYS A 31 -2.56 -6.73 -13.00
N LYS A 32 -3.24 -5.64 -13.34
CA LYS A 32 -3.48 -5.25 -14.74
C LYS A 32 -2.47 -4.21 -15.19
N LYS A 33 -1.83 -3.48 -14.25
CA LYS A 33 -0.81 -2.47 -14.54
C LYS A 33 0.57 -2.93 -14.07
N HIS A 34 1.57 -2.68 -14.91
CA HIS A 34 2.98 -2.85 -14.56
C HIS A 34 3.59 -1.46 -14.35
N PHE A 35 4.33 -1.30 -13.25
CA PHE A 35 5.06 -0.08 -12.94
C PHE A 35 6.54 -0.41 -12.90
N ASP A 36 7.32 0.18 -13.80
CA ASP A 36 8.75 -0.11 -13.90
C ASP A 36 9.54 0.66 -12.83
N THR A 37 9.02 1.81 -12.40
CA THR A 37 9.72 2.74 -11.52
C THR A 37 8.85 3.25 -10.37
N VAL A 38 9.51 3.79 -9.33
CA VAL A 38 8.85 4.55 -8.25
C VAL A 38 8.02 5.71 -8.79
N ASN A 39 8.54 6.43 -9.79
CA ASN A 39 7.87 7.60 -10.34
C ASN A 39 6.54 7.24 -11.04
N ASP A 40 6.44 6.05 -11.64
CA ASP A 40 5.19 5.59 -12.25
C ASP A 40 4.12 5.40 -11.17
N VAL A 41 4.49 4.82 -10.03
CA VAL A 41 3.60 4.63 -8.88
C VAL A 41 3.17 5.98 -8.30
N LEU A 42 4.12 6.90 -8.08
CA LEU A 42 3.81 8.24 -7.55
C LEU A 42 2.92 9.04 -8.50
N SER A 43 3.14 8.93 -9.81
CA SER A 43 2.30 9.59 -10.82
C SER A 43 0.86 9.05 -10.79
N GLN A 44 0.65 7.77 -10.49
CA GLN A 44 -0.70 7.24 -10.30
C GLN A 44 -1.37 7.83 -9.06
N LEU A 45 -0.65 7.97 -7.95
CA LEU A 45 -1.19 8.57 -6.71
C LEU A 45 -1.58 10.03 -6.89
N GLU A 46 -0.84 10.80 -7.68
CA GLU A 46 -1.11 12.23 -7.93
C GLU A 46 -2.31 12.44 -8.87
N ASN A 47 -2.44 11.61 -9.90
CA ASN A 47 -3.36 11.86 -11.00
C ASN A 47 -4.69 11.10 -10.93
N ASN A 48 -4.85 10.17 -9.97
CA ASN A 48 -6.06 9.36 -9.86
C ASN A 48 -6.74 9.52 -8.50
N GLU A 49 -8.07 9.43 -8.51
CA GLU A 49 -8.82 9.33 -7.26
C GLU A 49 -8.46 8.05 -6.53
N ILE A 50 -8.29 8.12 -5.22
CA ILE A 50 -7.87 6.98 -4.40
C ILE A 50 -9.07 6.26 -3.78
N ARG A 51 -10.18 6.98 -3.54
CA ARG A 51 -11.42 6.41 -3.02
C ARG A 51 -12.62 6.89 -3.81
N LYS A 52 -13.53 5.97 -4.10
CA LYS A 52 -14.84 6.21 -4.71
C LYS A 52 -15.98 5.81 -3.77
N ILE A 53 -17.19 6.27 -4.08
CA ILE A 53 -18.42 5.76 -3.47
C ILE A 53 -18.98 4.73 -4.44
N SER A 54 -19.12 3.48 -3.99
CA SER A 54 -19.70 2.42 -4.79
C SER A 54 -21.20 2.63 -5.02
N ASP A 55 -21.77 1.88 -5.96
CA ASP A 55 -23.22 1.91 -6.25
C ASP A 55 -24.07 1.56 -5.01
N THR A 56 -23.49 0.88 -4.03
CA THR A 56 -24.12 0.53 -2.74
C THR A 56 -24.00 1.62 -1.66
N GLY A 57 -23.37 2.76 -1.99
CA GLY A 57 -23.11 3.86 -1.06
C GLY A 57 -21.93 3.64 -0.12
N ARG A 58 -21.12 2.59 -0.32
CA ARG A 58 -19.93 2.30 0.50
C ARG A 58 -18.73 3.06 -0.03
N ARG A 59 -17.88 3.57 0.87
CA ARG A 59 -16.56 4.08 0.49
C ARG A 59 -15.65 2.89 0.22
N GLU A 60 -15.05 2.87 -0.96
CA GLU A 60 -14.10 1.85 -1.37
C GLU A 60 -12.92 2.48 -2.08
N GLU A 61 -11.80 1.79 -2.09
CA GLU A 61 -10.60 2.17 -2.83
C GLU A 61 -10.85 2.01 -4.34
N THR A 62 -10.21 2.85 -5.14
CA THR A 62 -10.27 2.71 -6.60
C THR A 62 -9.38 1.58 -7.09
N ASP A 63 -9.75 0.96 -8.21
CA ASP A 63 -8.94 -0.08 -8.86
C ASP A 63 -7.54 0.47 -9.18
N GLU A 64 -7.45 1.73 -9.61
CA GLU A 64 -6.20 2.42 -9.91
C GLU A 64 -5.26 2.51 -8.70
N PHE A 65 -5.80 2.79 -7.52
CA PHE A 65 -5.01 2.83 -6.30
C PHE A 65 -4.60 1.43 -5.86
N LEU A 66 -5.50 0.45 -5.96
CA LEU A 66 -5.19 -0.95 -5.61
C LEU A 66 -4.05 -1.53 -6.46
N GLU A 67 -3.91 -1.13 -7.72
CA GLU A 67 -2.77 -1.53 -8.58
C GLU A 67 -1.41 -1.06 -8.01
N CYS A 68 -1.39 0.03 -7.25
CA CYS A 68 -0.17 0.58 -6.64
C CYS A 68 0.26 -0.19 -5.38
N LEU A 69 -0.61 -1.02 -4.82
CA LEU A 69 -0.37 -1.72 -3.56
C LEU A 69 0.17 -3.14 -3.78
N SER A 70 0.97 -3.61 -2.83
CA SER A 70 1.41 -5.00 -2.81
C SER A 70 0.24 -5.97 -2.71
N LYS A 71 0.43 -7.21 -3.18
CA LYS A 71 -0.60 -8.26 -3.08
C LYS A 71 -1.09 -8.42 -1.65
N ARG A 72 -0.20 -8.26 -0.66
CA ARG A 72 -0.54 -8.40 0.76
C ARG A 72 -1.42 -7.27 1.26
N LYS A 73 -1.10 -6.03 0.90
CA LYS A 73 -1.90 -4.86 1.30
C LYS A 73 -3.29 -4.86 0.69
N ARG A 74 -3.42 -5.28 -0.57
CA ARG A 74 -4.74 -5.48 -1.24
C ARG A 74 -5.64 -6.47 -0.51
N LEU A 75 -5.07 -7.47 0.15
CA LEU A 75 -5.82 -8.50 0.88
C LEU A 75 -6.19 -8.09 2.31
N THR A 76 -5.50 -7.12 2.90
CA THR A 76 -5.65 -6.76 4.33
C THR A 76 -6.27 -5.39 4.57
N ASP A 77 -6.76 -4.72 3.52
CA ASP A 77 -7.23 -3.32 3.54
C ASP A 77 -6.10 -2.32 3.84
N SER A 78 -6.04 -1.22 3.08
CA SER A 78 -5.06 -0.16 3.35
C SER A 78 -5.61 0.76 4.42
N GLN A 79 -4.91 0.86 5.56
CA GLN A 79 -5.32 1.81 6.61
C GLN A 79 -5.02 3.27 6.27
N MET A 80 -4.47 3.55 5.08
CA MET A 80 -4.05 4.90 4.70
C MET A 80 -5.20 5.68 4.08
N ASP A 81 -5.52 6.87 4.62
CA ASP A 81 -6.52 7.76 4.03
C ASP A 81 -5.87 8.78 3.10
N PHE A 82 -5.46 8.31 1.93
CA PHE A 82 -4.88 9.21 0.94
C PHE A 82 -5.88 10.20 0.31
N LYS A 83 -7.19 10.06 0.56
CA LYS A 83 -8.21 10.88 -0.12
C LYS A 83 -7.98 12.39 0.07
N ASN A 84 -7.45 12.74 1.23
CA ASN A 84 -7.20 14.11 1.63
C ASN A 84 -5.71 14.47 1.63
N LEU A 85 -4.89 13.63 1.02
CA LEU A 85 -3.45 13.81 0.99
C LEU A 85 -3.03 14.50 -0.30
N LYS A 86 -2.34 15.63 -0.16
CA LYS A 86 -1.68 16.30 -1.27
C LYS A 86 -0.18 16.08 -1.17
N ILE A 87 0.40 15.38 -2.14
CA ILE A 87 1.86 15.21 -2.24
C ILE A 87 2.45 16.54 -2.74
N ASN A 88 3.38 17.11 -1.98
CA ASN A 88 4.04 18.37 -2.33
C ASN A 88 5.41 18.11 -2.96
N ASN A 89 6.16 17.13 -2.45
CA ASN A 89 7.51 16.84 -2.93
C ASN A 89 7.94 15.41 -2.59
N VAL A 90 8.87 14.88 -3.39
CA VAL A 90 9.61 13.64 -3.08
C VAL A 90 10.95 14.04 -2.47
N LYS A 91 11.19 13.65 -1.22
CA LYS A 91 12.42 13.98 -0.50
C LYS A 91 13.49 12.94 -0.81
N GLU A 92 14.68 13.43 -1.16
CA GLU A 92 15.85 12.57 -1.28
C GLU A 92 16.30 12.10 0.11
N LEU A 93 16.35 10.78 0.30
CA LEU A 93 16.81 10.17 1.53
C LEU A 93 18.32 9.95 1.49
N ASN A 94 19.01 10.28 2.59
CA ASN A 94 20.40 9.90 2.76
C ASN A 94 20.54 8.40 3.10
N ASP A 95 21.76 7.87 3.08
CA ASP A 95 22.00 6.44 3.28
C ASP A 95 21.58 5.94 4.68
N GLU A 96 21.70 6.77 5.71
CA GLU A 96 21.28 6.43 7.08
C GLU A 96 19.75 6.34 7.17
N GLU A 97 19.04 7.30 6.59
CA GLU A 97 17.57 7.30 6.54
C GLU A 97 17.03 6.12 5.74
N LYS A 98 17.62 5.83 4.56
CA LYS A 98 17.27 4.65 3.76
C LYS A 98 17.42 3.37 4.56
N LYS A 99 18.55 3.22 5.25
CA LYS A 99 18.84 2.04 6.07
C LYS A 99 17.84 1.91 7.23
N ALA A 100 17.55 2.99 7.94
CA ALA A 100 16.60 2.99 9.04
C ALA A 100 15.20 2.55 8.59
N LEU A 101 14.73 3.07 7.44
CA LEU A 101 13.41 2.71 6.91
C LEU A 101 13.34 1.24 6.46
N ILE A 102 14.38 0.75 5.81
CA ILE A 102 14.50 -0.66 5.42
C ILE A 102 14.56 -1.58 6.66
N GLU A 103 15.27 -1.17 7.72
CA GLU A 103 15.33 -1.93 8.96
C GLU A 103 13.97 -2.03 9.64
N ASP A 104 13.18 -0.96 9.69
CA ASP A 104 11.85 -1.00 10.28
C ASP A 104 10.89 -1.88 9.47
N TYR A 105 10.88 -1.70 8.15
CA TYR A 105 10.15 -2.57 7.24
C TYR A 105 10.49 -4.05 7.44
N ASN A 106 11.78 -4.40 7.54
CA ASN A 106 12.22 -5.77 7.78
C ASN A 106 11.77 -6.31 9.15
N LYS A 107 11.69 -5.47 10.19
CA LYS A 107 11.14 -5.88 11.50
C LYS A 107 9.66 -6.22 11.38
N ILE A 108 8.88 -5.44 10.65
CA ILE A 108 7.45 -5.71 10.41
C ILE A 108 7.27 -6.97 9.56
N GLN A 109 8.04 -7.13 8.49
CA GLN A 109 7.98 -8.35 7.67
C GLN A 109 8.25 -9.63 8.46
N LYS A 110 9.25 -9.62 9.36
CA LYS A 110 9.55 -10.77 10.23
C LYS A 110 8.36 -11.17 11.11
N LYS A 111 7.57 -10.19 11.57
CA LYS A 111 6.35 -10.46 12.37
C LYS A 111 5.23 -11.10 11.54
N LEU A 112 5.16 -10.77 10.25
CA LEU A 112 4.08 -11.22 9.37
C LEU A 112 4.24 -12.67 8.89
N ASN A 113 5.35 -13.36 9.19
CA ASN A 113 5.63 -14.75 8.81
C ASN A 113 5.26 -15.11 7.36
N MET A 114 5.37 -14.14 6.45
CA MET A 114 5.04 -14.33 5.05
C MET A 114 6.32 -14.48 4.22
N PRO A 115 6.55 -15.63 3.57
CA PRO A 115 7.71 -15.85 2.73
C PRO A 115 7.59 -15.00 1.47
N TYR A 116 8.21 -13.82 1.50
CA TYR A 116 8.29 -12.94 0.35
C TYR A 116 9.68 -12.34 0.27
N LYS A 117 10.29 -12.42 -0.91
CA LYS A 117 11.58 -11.80 -1.21
C LYS A 117 11.38 -10.85 -2.37
N ALA A 118 11.38 -9.56 -2.07
CA ALA A 118 11.45 -8.53 -3.10
C ALA A 118 12.78 -8.65 -3.86
N THR A 119 12.73 -8.51 -5.17
CA THR A 119 13.93 -8.39 -6.03
C THR A 119 14.58 -7.03 -5.87
N LYS A 120 13.77 -6.01 -5.61
CA LYS A 120 14.17 -4.61 -5.42
C LYS A 120 13.40 -3.99 -4.27
N ILE A 121 14.08 -3.19 -3.44
CA ILE A 121 13.48 -2.45 -2.34
C ILE A 121 13.93 -0.99 -2.46
N GLU A 122 12.97 -0.07 -2.55
CA GLU A 122 13.18 1.35 -2.70
C GLU A 122 12.45 2.13 -1.60
N PRO A 123 13.18 2.62 -0.58
CA PRO A 123 12.65 3.56 0.39
C PRO A 123 12.43 4.93 -0.25
N VAL A 124 11.27 5.53 -0.02
CA VAL A 124 10.86 6.83 -0.57
C VAL A 124 10.23 7.64 0.55
N ARG A 125 10.59 8.92 0.67
CA ARG A 125 9.91 9.85 1.59
C ARG A 125 9.18 10.90 0.80
N LEU A 126 7.92 11.12 1.13
CA LEU A 126 7.08 12.17 0.56
C LEU A 126 6.87 13.25 1.60
N GLU A 127 6.95 14.50 1.17
CA GLU A 127 6.41 15.63 1.92
C GLU A 127 4.98 15.84 1.43
N ALA A 128 4.03 15.82 2.35
CA ALA A 128 2.62 15.89 2.04
C ALA A 128 1.86 16.86 2.95
N GLU A 129 0.71 17.30 2.47
CA GLU A 129 -0.27 18.07 3.23
C GLU A 129 -1.55 17.25 3.34
N GLU A 130 -1.98 16.94 4.56
CA GLU A 130 -3.29 16.39 4.85
C GLU A 130 -4.31 17.53 4.97
N ILE A 131 -5.37 17.47 4.18
CA ILE A 131 -6.42 18.48 4.08
C ILE A 131 -7.66 17.99 4.82
N PHE A 132 -7.94 18.52 6.01
CA PHE A 132 -9.12 18.08 6.75
C PHE A 132 -10.40 18.60 6.08
N PRO A 133 -11.42 17.74 5.87
CA PRO A 133 -12.64 18.13 5.18
C PRO A 133 -13.56 19.05 6.01
N TYR A 134 -13.10 19.51 7.17
CA TYR A 134 -13.84 20.34 8.10
C TYR A 134 -13.25 21.75 8.12
N LYS A 135 -14.14 22.74 8.05
CA LYS A 135 -13.80 24.14 8.28
C LYS A 135 -13.78 24.40 9.77
N ASP A 136 -12.81 25.19 10.22
CA ASP A 136 -12.79 25.70 11.58
C ASP A 136 -13.87 26.77 11.80
N GLU A 137 -13.92 27.35 13.00
CA GLU A 137 -14.87 28.39 13.39
C GLU A 137 -14.77 29.66 12.52
N ASN A 138 -13.65 29.85 11.82
CA ASN A 138 -13.39 30.99 10.93
C ASN A 138 -13.69 30.67 9.45
N GLY A 139 -14.11 29.44 9.15
CA GLY A 139 -14.37 28.99 7.78
C GLY A 139 -13.11 28.54 7.03
N GLU A 140 -11.96 28.43 7.70
CA GLU A 140 -10.69 28.01 7.14
C GLU A 140 -10.57 26.47 7.14
N ILE A 141 -10.03 25.93 6.05
CA ILE A 141 -9.76 24.50 5.93
C ILE A 141 -8.46 24.21 6.67
N SER A 142 -8.55 23.38 7.71
CA SER A 142 -7.36 22.94 8.45
C SER A 142 -6.49 22.06 7.56
N LYS A 143 -5.18 22.33 7.57
CA LYS A 143 -4.16 21.61 6.83
C LYS A 143 -3.06 21.18 7.79
N LYS A 144 -2.47 20.02 7.53
CA LYS A 144 -1.36 19.49 8.33
C LYS A 144 -0.26 19.01 7.43
N GLU A 145 0.93 19.57 7.61
CA GLU A 145 2.13 19.09 6.94
C GLU A 145 2.64 17.83 7.63
N CYS A 146 2.89 16.79 6.84
CA CYS A 146 3.42 15.53 7.31
C CYS A 146 4.46 14.98 6.32
N ASP A 147 5.36 14.16 6.83
CA ASP A 147 6.19 13.31 5.99
C ASP A 147 5.55 11.92 5.93
N ILE A 148 5.62 11.26 4.79
CA ILE A 148 5.18 9.88 4.63
C ILE A 148 6.32 9.07 4.08
N ASP A 149 6.67 8.03 4.81
CA ASP A 149 7.68 7.08 4.39
C ASP A 149 7.03 5.89 3.71
N PHE A 150 7.46 5.58 2.49
CA PHE A 150 7.11 4.37 1.75
C PHE A 150 8.31 3.45 1.62
N VAL A 151 8.03 2.16 1.65
CA VAL A 151 8.93 1.15 1.10
C VAL A 151 8.23 0.53 -0.10
N MET A 152 8.75 0.89 -1.27
CA MET A 152 8.32 0.31 -2.53
C MET A 152 9.15 -0.93 -2.84
N VAL A 153 8.51 -1.94 -3.41
CA VAL A 153 9.16 -3.19 -3.77
C VAL A 153 8.75 -3.63 -5.16
N ASP A 154 9.64 -4.34 -5.84
CA ASP A 154 9.29 -5.09 -7.03
C ASP A 154 8.88 -6.52 -6.62
N GLU A 155 7.63 -6.88 -6.92
CA GLU A 155 7.09 -8.24 -6.70
C GLU A 155 7.30 -9.19 -7.90
N GLY A 156 8.07 -8.79 -8.92
CA GLY A 156 8.21 -9.49 -10.19
C GLY A 156 7.09 -9.17 -11.19
N GLU A 157 6.07 -8.43 -10.75
CA GLU A 157 4.98 -7.87 -11.56
C GLU A 157 5.03 -6.34 -11.57
N GLY A 158 6.17 -5.75 -11.19
CA GLY A 158 6.42 -4.31 -11.17
C GLY A 158 6.33 -3.73 -9.76
N MET A 159 6.82 -2.49 -9.65
CA MET A 159 6.89 -1.72 -8.40
C MET A 159 5.52 -1.54 -7.74
N VAL A 160 5.50 -1.65 -6.41
CA VAL A 160 4.32 -1.45 -5.55
C VAL A 160 4.73 -0.89 -4.21
N ILE A 161 3.77 -0.32 -3.48
CA ILE A 161 3.89 0.06 -2.08
C ILE A 161 3.56 -1.17 -1.22
N ASP A 162 4.54 -1.72 -0.50
CA ASP A 162 4.31 -2.83 0.45
C ASP A 162 4.21 -2.33 1.89
N TYR A 163 4.78 -1.16 2.19
CA TYR A 163 4.80 -0.60 3.51
C TYR A 163 4.80 0.92 3.46
N TYR A 164 4.13 1.51 4.44
CA TYR A 164 4.10 2.95 4.65
C TYR A 164 4.03 3.26 6.14
N VAL A 165 4.55 4.43 6.52
CA VAL A 165 4.38 5.04 7.83
C VAL A 165 4.17 6.53 7.65
N GLU A 166 3.12 7.04 8.28
CA GLU A 166 2.93 8.48 8.43
C GLU A 166 3.88 8.99 9.53
N GLY A 167 4.74 9.93 9.15
CA GLY A 167 5.63 10.64 10.04
C GLY A 167 4.88 11.59 10.98
N ILE A 168 5.58 12.03 12.02
CA ILE A 168 5.04 12.92 13.05
C ILE A 168 4.79 14.32 12.45
N ASP A 169 3.71 14.95 12.89
CA ASP A 169 3.28 16.29 12.51
C ASP A 169 4.41 17.33 12.65
N LYS A 170 4.80 18.00 11.57
CA LYS A 170 5.83 19.06 11.62
C LYS A 170 5.37 20.29 12.42
N ASN A 171 4.06 20.45 12.64
CA ASN A 171 3.48 21.54 13.42
C ASN A 171 3.21 21.19 14.89
N SER A 172 3.33 19.92 15.32
CA SER A 172 3.14 19.56 16.74
C SER A 172 4.25 20.10 17.64
N ASP A 173 5.46 20.29 17.10
CA ASP A 173 6.62 20.78 17.87
C ASP A 173 6.51 22.25 18.29
N LYS A 174 5.53 23.02 17.76
CA LYS A 174 5.28 24.40 18.19
C LYS A 174 4.35 24.53 19.40
N LYS A 175 3.70 23.45 19.87
CA LYS A 175 2.74 23.51 20.99
C LYS A 175 3.32 23.10 22.36
N GLU A 176 4.49 22.48 22.42
CA GLU A 176 5.10 22.11 23.71
C GLU A 176 5.85 23.27 24.41
N GLY A 177 6.02 24.41 23.76
CA GLY A 177 6.70 25.59 24.33
C GLY A 177 5.90 26.42 25.34
N ASN A 178 4.65 26.05 25.68
CA ASN A 178 3.79 26.87 26.56
C ASN A 178 3.25 26.15 27.81
N MET A 179 3.79 24.99 28.17
CA MET A 179 3.52 24.31 29.44
C MET A 179 4.63 24.54 30.49
N HIS A 180 5.28 25.71 30.47
CA HIS A 180 6.08 26.19 31.61
C HIS A 180 5.78 27.67 31.89
N ALA A 181 4.55 27.95 32.32
CA ALA A 181 4.25 29.11 33.15
C ALA A 181 2.81 29.02 33.70
N LYS A 182 2.67 28.45 34.91
CA LYS A 182 1.89 29.05 36.01
C LYS A 182 1.79 28.10 37.21
N GLY A 183 2.28 28.60 38.35
CA GLY A 183 1.71 28.36 39.69
C GLY A 183 2.17 27.10 40.39
#